data_AF-A0A812TRM4-F1
#
_entry.id   AF-A0A812TRM4-F1
#
_cell.length_a   1.000
_cell.length_b   1.000
_cell.length_c   1.000
_cell.angle_alpha   90.00
_cell.angle_beta   90.00
_cell.angle_gamma   90.00
#
_symmetry.space_group_name_H-M   'P 1'
#
loop_
_entity.id
_entity.type
_entity.pdbx_description
1 polymer ?
#
loop_
_entity_poly.entity_id
_entity_poly.type
_entity_poly.pdbx_seq_one_letter_code
_entity_poly.pdbx_strand_id
1 'polypeptide(L)'
;MDEAPKLGVYIGSARDVTCPGDHVTYEFVLYDTRRCTLECIPQLNFFEGGQPPWRCEGNYEVEDGEIVMEVTKQDVRGPRRDTDVRLEMPAGSSGSEFLFRNSRLGWVGPPPALPSQDPVQLKKAQLQKEEEAAKRKTELEAQREELDRERLRQEEQANREKVQLEQLREELRQQQAAQEAEAAQRREELERQKEELRRMEEEKQALLAKRSVEEQQRREDSERESQRVQEELRRQREELKALEEERQELAQREEQEMQRRKQEGEQETQRLAAEAEKQRAELQRRREELQAVEAAREEALAKKMEEEQRFSAELQRWAEQQQEALRQQREELRALEAEREEILHRKLEEQQKLREDEEAEAQRAAEARRQRAAEAASAEAEIQRKREELEALEAETDSARRQKEDEERRLEEEQVSLATAAEEAQKRAAEAEAQRQEIQRRKKELEDLEEARDDAARRSQELREEQRQEVARAEEERTRLAEEAVLQE
;
A
#
# COMPACT_ATOMS: atom_id res chain seq x y z
N MET A 1 -64.88 29.34 10.48
CA MET A 1 -63.67 30.17 10.43
C MET A 1 -62.54 29.18 10.53
N ASP A 2 -61.80 28.98 9.44
CA ASP A 2 -60.72 28.01 9.41
C ASP A 2 -59.61 28.52 10.34
N GLU A 3 -59.35 27.77 11.40
CA GLU A 3 -58.40 28.14 12.44
C GLU A 3 -56.99 28.01 11.86
N ALA A 4 -56.23 29.10 11.86
CA ALA A 4 -54.88 29.10 11.31
C ALA A 4 -53.97 28.16 12.13
N PRO A 5 -53.07 27.39 11.48
CA PRO A 5 -52.19 26.48 12.19
C PRO A 5 -51.25 27.23 13.12
N LYS A 6 -50.96 26.66 14.30
CA LYS A 6 -50.02 27.28 15.25
C LYS A 6 -48.61 27.24 14.66
N LEU A 7 -47.86 28.32 14.79
CA LEU A 7 -46.45 28.31 14.40
C LEU A 7 -45.64 27.54 15.45
N GLY A 8 -44.65 26.76 15.01
CA GLY A 8 -43.82 25.99 15.91
C GLY A 8 -43.39 24.64 15.40
N VAL A 9 -42.92 23.82 16.34
CA VAL A 9 -42.36 22.50 16.08
C VAL A 9 -43.42 21.44 16.38
N TYR A 10 -43.68 20.59 15.40
CA TYR A 10 -44.58 19.45 15.48
C TYR A 10 -43.77 18.17 15.36
N ILE A 11 -43.91 17.29 16.33
CA ILE A 11 -43.15 16.05 16.37
C ILE A 11 -44.11 14.87 16.42
N GLY A 12 -43.86 13.85 15.62
CA GLY A 12 -44.57 12.58 15.74
C GLY A 12 -43.72 11.42 15.28
N SER A 13 -44.02 10.25 15.81
CA SER A 13 -43.25 9.03 15.54
C SER A 13 -44.11 8.01 14.82
N ALA A 14 -43.55 7.39 13.78
CA ALA A 14 -44.19 6.31 13.03
C ALA A 14 -43.26 5.11 12.88
N ARG A 15 -43.83 3.94 12.61
CA ARG A 15 -43.03 2.79 12.20
C ARG A 15 -42.46 3.03 10.81
N ASP A 16 -41.17 2.75 10.63
CA ASP A 16 -40.58 2.80 9.31
C ASP A 16 -41.13 1.63 8.47
N VAL A 17 -41.83 1.95 7.38
CA VAL A 17 -42.38 0.96 6.45
C VAL A 17 -41.31 0.28 5.60
N THR A 18 -40.11 0.89 5.53
CA THR A 18 -39.00 0.40 4.72
C THR A 18 -37.97 -0.39 5.53
N CYS A 19 -37.95 -0.21 6.86
CA CYS A 19 -37.09 -0.94 7.78
C CYS A 19 -37.93 -1.58 8.91
N PRO A 20 -38.29 -2.87 8.80
CA PRO A 20 -39.06 -3.56 9.82
C PRO A 20 -38.35 -3.58 11.18
N GLY A 21 -38.92 -2.88 12.17
CA GLY A 21 -38.38 -2.79 13.53
C GLY A 21 -37.86 -1.41 13.92
N ASP A 22 -37.65 -0.51 12.95
CA ASP A 22 -37.26 0.88 13.20
C ASP A 22 -38.48 1.78 13.41
N HIS A 23 -38.27 2.87 14.15
CA HIS A 23 -39.22 3.97 14.27
C HIS A 23 -38.56 5.25 13.75
N VAL A 24 -39.29 6.01 12.97
CA VAL A 24 -38.86 7.32 12.47
C VAL A 24 -39.60 8.41 13.22
N THR A 25 -38.86 9.42 13.64
CA THR A 25 -39.41 10.65 14.18
C THR A 25 -39.47 11.69 13.07
N TYR A 26 -40.67 12.19 12.80
CA TYR A 26 -40.88 13.33 11.91
C TYR A 26 -40.93 14.60 12.73
N GLU A 27 -40.11 15.57 12.36
CA GLU A 27 -40.13 16.91 12.90
C GLU A 27 -40.55 17.89 11.79
N PHE A 28 -41.66 18.58 12.01
CA PHE A 28 -42.20 19.58 11.10
C PHE A 28 -42.20 20.94 11.76
N VAL A 29 -41.48 21.90 11.18
CA VAL A 29 -41.34 23.25 11.75
C VAL A 29 -42.06 24.24 10.85
N LEU A 30 -43.05 24.95 11.41
CA LEU A 30 -43.79 26.02 10.74
C LEU A 30 -43.24 27.39 11.17
N TYR A 31 -42.75 28.17 10.20
CA TYR A 31 -42.28 29.54 10.41
C TYR A 31 -43.38 30.57 10.03
N ASP A 32 -43.20 31.79 10.52
CA ASP A 32 -44.07 32.95 10.25
C ASP A 32 -44.06 33.42 8.78
N THR A 33 -42.98 33.15 8.06
CA THR A 33 -42.74 33.58 6.67
C THR A 33 -43.31 32.63 5.60
N ARG A 34 -44.34 31.83 5.93
CA ARG A 34 -44.84 30.72 5.08
C ARG A 34 -43.77 29.69 4.70
N ARG A 35 -42.66 29.64 5.41
CA ARG A 35 -41.62 28.63 5.24
C ARG A 35 -41.84 27.50 6.22
N CYS A 36 -41.44 26.30 5.82
CA CYS A 36 -41.43 25.15 6.71
C CYS A 36 -40.22 24.25 6.45
N THR A 37 -39.89 23.42 7.42
CA THR A 37 -38.92 22.33 7.27
C THR A 37 -39.52 21.03 7.76
N LEU A 38 -39.27 19.96 7.01
CA LEU A 38 -39.61 18.61 7.39
C LEU A 38 -38.32 17.81 7.51
N GLU A 39 -38.12 17.20 8.67
CA GLU A 39 -36.99 16.33 8.97
C GLU A 39 -37.49 14.95 9.38
N CYS A 40 -36.78 13.92 8.93
CA CYS A 40 -37.02 12.53 9.30
C CYS A 40 -35.77 11.99 9.97
N ILE A 41 -35.91 11.61 11.23
CA ILE A 41 -34.83 11.14 12.10
C ILE A 41 -35.12 9.69 12.48
N PRO A 42 -34.46 8.70 11.85
CA PRO A 42 -34.53 7.30 12.24
C PRO A 42 -33.96 7.09 13.64
N GLN A 43 -34.55 6.18 14.42
CA GLN A 43 -34.05 5.86 15.76
C GLN A 43 -32.86 4.88 15.70
N LEU A 44 -32.84 3.98 14.72
CA LEU A 44 -31.67 3.15 14.44
C LEU A 44 -30.65 3.91 13.58
N ASN A 45 -29.37 3.70 13.89
CA ASN A 45 -28.31 4.27 13.07
C ASN A 45 -28.16 3.49 11.74
N PHE A 46 -27.52 4.14 10.75
CA PHE A 46 -27.31 3.54 9.43
C PHE A 46 -26.52 2.22 9.47
N PHE A 47 -25.65 2.05 10.46
CA PHE A 47 -24.81 0.84 10.60
C PHE A 47 -25.59 -0.35 11.20
N GLU A 48 -26.66 -0.07 11.93
CA GLU A 48 -27.60 -1.06 12.50
C GLU A 48 -28.74 -1.42 11.55
N GLY A 49 -28.69 -0.91 10.31
CA GLY A 49 -29.71 -1.16 9.28
C GLY A 49 -30.84 -0.14 9.26
N GLY A 50 -30.75 0.95 10.02
CA GLY A 50 -31.68 2.08 9.94
C GLY A 50 -31.53 2.88 8.64
N GLN A 51 -32.52 3.71 8.32
CA GLN A 51 -32.40 4.64 7.19
C GLN A 51 -31.42 5.79 7.51
N PRO A 52 -30.80 6.41 6.49
CA PRO A 52 -30.11 7.68 6.72
C PRO A 52 -31.14 8.80 7.00
N PRO A 53 -30.86 9.72 7.94
CA PRO A 53 -31.71 10.88 8.18
C PRO A 53 -31.76 11.77 6.93
N TRP A 54 -32.86 12.51 6.77
CA TRP A 54 -33.02 13.45 5.67
C TRP A 54 -33.84 14.67 6.09
N ARG A 55 -33.62 15.81 5.41
CA ARG A 55 -34.27 17.08 5.68
C ARG A 55 -34.62 17.83 4.39
N CYS A 56 -35.86 18.28 4.27
CA CYS A 56 -36.28 19.17 3.19
C CYS A 56 -36.84 20.50 3.70
N GLU A 57 -36.68 21.55 2.90
CA GLU A 57 -37.24 22.88 3.15
C GLU A 57 -38.29 23.21 2.08
N GLY A 58 -39.34 23.94 2.45
CA GLY A 58 -40.44 24.26 1.56
C GLY A 58 -41.20 25.50 1.97
N ASN A 59 -42.09 25.94 1.08
CA ASN A 59 -43.13 26.89 1.44
C ASN A 59 -44.39 26.10 1.77
N TYR A 60 -45.23 26.59 2.68
CA TYR A 60 -46.50 25.94 2.97
C TYR A 60 -47.68 26.89 2.73
N GLU A 61 -48.78 26.31 2.27
CA GLU A 61 -50.07 26.95 2.15
C GLU A 61 -51.12 26.11 2.89
N VAL A 62 -52.20 26.75 3.33
CA VAL A 62 -53.30 26.08 4.03
C VAL A 62 -54.47 26.01 3.07
N GLU A 63 -54.84 24.81 2.63
CA GLU A 63 -55.90 24.54 1.67
C GLU A 63 -56.92 23.60 2.31
N ASP A 64 -58.19 24.02 2.43
CA ASP A 64 -59.30 23.18 2.91
C ASP A 64 -59.06 22.44 4.25
N GLY A 65 -58.25 23.02 5.15
CA GLY A 65 -57.91 22.41 6.44
C GLY A 65 -56.71 21.45 6.39
N GLU A 66 -55.97 21.43 5.29
CA GLU A 66 -54.70 20.73 5.13
C GLU A 66 -53.56 21.74 4.98
N ILE A 67 -52.38 21.41 5.50
CA ILE A 67 -51.14 22.14 5.18
C ILE A 67 -50.48 21.44 4.01
N VAL A 68 -50.33 22.17 2.90
CA VAL A 68 -49.66 21.70 1.69
C VAL A 68 -48.29 22.36 1.62
N MET A 69 -47.23 21.57 1.73
CA MET A 69 -45.85 22.02 1.61
C MET A 69 -45.33 21.77 0.18
N GLU A 70 -44.94 22.84 -0.50
CA GLU A 70 -44.19 22.84 -1.75
C GLU A 70 -42.68 22.77 -1.44
N VAL A 71 -42.02 21.69 -1.83
CA VAL A 71 -40.60 21.47 -1.54
C VAL A 71 -39.74 22.40 -2.40
N THR A 72 -38.94 23.26 -1.76
CA THR A 72 -38.02 24.19 -2.45
C THR A 72 -36.57 23.72 -2.43
N LYS A 73 -36.18 23.00 -1.37
CA LYS A 73 -34.87 22.34 -1.25
C LYS A 73 -35.06 20.89 -0.86
N GLN A 74 -34.76 19.99 -1.79
CA GLN A 74 -34.85 18.55 -1.59
C GLN A 74 -33.54 17.98 -1.01
N ASP A 75 -33.65 16.92 -0.22
CA ASP A 75 -32.54 16.05 0.16
C ASP A 75 -32.33 14.93 -0.88
N VAL A 76 -31.22 14.20 -0.77
CA VAL A 76 -30.91 13.03 -1.61
C VAL A 76 -31.98 11.94 -1.47
N ARG A 77 -32.50 11.73 -0.24
CA ARG A 77 -33.43 10.63 0.10
C ARG A 77 -34.86 11.07 0.45
N GLY A 78 -35.09 12.36 0.72
CA GLY A 78 -36.40 12.89 1.14
C GLY A 78 -37.39 13.13 -0.02
N PRO A 79 -38.55 13.76 0.28
CA PRO A 79 -39.52 14.20 -0.72
C PRO A 79 -38.87 15.04 -1.83
N ARG A 80 -39.31 14.82 -3.07
CA ARG A 80 -38.78 15.49 -4.25
C ARG A 80 -39.48 16.83 -4.47
N ARG A 81 -38.82 17.72 -5.24
CA ARG A 81 -39.33 19.07 -5.54
C ARG A 81 -40.70 19.10 -6.21
N ASP A 82 -41.06 18.02 -6.91
CA ASP A 82 -42.33 17.81 -7.62
C ASP A 82 -43.38 17.05 -6.78
N THR A 83 -43.09 16.78 -5.51
CA THR A 83 -43.99 16.08 -4.59
C THR A 83 -44.49 17.02 -3.51
N ASP A 84 -45.78 17.31 -3.51
CA ASP A 84 -46.41 18.06 -2.42
C ASP A 84 -46.50 17.19 -1.16
N VAL A 85 -46.10 17.76 -0.04
CA VAL A 85 -46.18 17.13 1.28
C VAL A 85 -47.45 17.66 1.96
N ARG A 86 -48.43 16.79 2.19
CA ARG A 86 -49.72 17.16 2.82
C ARG A 86 -49.78 16.73 4.27
N LEU A 87 -50.23 17.64 5.13
CA LEU A 87 -50.52 17.38 6.54
C LEU A 87 -52.00 17.65 6.80
N GLU A 88 -52.75 16.62 7.19
CA GLU A 88 -54.17 16.74 7.46
C GLU A 88 -54.41 17.20 8.90
N MET A 89 -55.31 18.16 9.12
CA MET A 89 -55.78 18.50 10.47
C MET A 89 -56.97 17.63 10.84
N PRO A 90 -56.89 16.82 11.92
CA PRO A 90 -58.04 16.08 12.41
C PRO A 90 -59.19 17.03 12.77
N ALA A 91 -60.41 16.68 12.39
CA ALA A 91 -61.58 17.50 12.69
C ALA A 91 -61.71 17.76 14.20
N GLY A 92 -61.70 19.03 14.60
CA GLY A 92 -61.77 19.46 16.01
C GLY A 92 -60.42 19.60 16.72
N SER A 93 -59.29 19.39 16.04
CA SER A 93 -57.98 19.77 16.58
C SER A 93 -57.83 21.29 16.53
N SER A 94 -57.35 21.92 17.61
CA SER A 94 -57.11 23.36 17.68
C SER A 94 -55.82 23.79 16.95
N GLY A 95 -55.53 23.15 15.81
CA GLY A 95 -54.24 23.24 15.11
C GLY A 95 -53.04 22.76 15.95
N SER A 96 -53.28 21.90 16.95
CA SER A 96 -52.25 21.34 17.85
C SER A 96 -51.77 19.95 17.44
N GLU A 97 -52.48 19.31 16.50
CA GLU A 97 -52.14 17.98 15.98
C GLU A 97 -52.36 17.93 14.47
N PHE A 98 -51.44 17.26 13.78
CA PHE A 98 -51.53 16.95 12.35
C PHE A 98 -51.34 15.47 12.09
N LEU A 99 -51.85 15.00 10.94
CA LEU A 99 -51.60 13.66 10.41
C LEU A 99 -50.67 13.75 9.21
N PHE A 100 -49.52 13.09 9.29
CA PHE A 100 -48.58 12.95 8.17
C PHE A 100 -48.25 11.47 7.96
N ARG A 101 -48.60 10.90 6.80
CA ARG A 101 -48.40 9.48 6.47
C ARG A 101 -48.88 8.53 7.57
N ASN A 102 -50.09 8.76 8.10
CA ASN A 102 -50.69 8.04 9.23
C ASN A 102 -49.96 8.21 10.59
N SER A 103 -48.97 9.09 10.68
CA SER A 103 -48.34 9.50 11.94
C SER A 103 -49.06 10.70 12.53
N ARG A 104 -49.34 10.67 13.84
CA ARG A 104 -49.86 11.83 14.57
C ARG A 104 -48.69 12.70 15.02
N LEU A 105 -48.61 13.92 14.51
CA LEU A 105 -47.63 14.93 14.91
C LEU A 105 -48.27 15.86 15.94
N GLY A 106 -47.73 15.90 17.16
CA GLY A 106 -48.18 16.80 18.22
C GLY A 106 -47.35 18.07 18.28
N TRP A 107 -47.96 19.21 18.62
CA TRP A 107 -47.27 20.49 18.83
C TRP A 107 -46.45 20.45 20.12
N VAL A 108 -45.13 20.63 20.03
CA VAL A 108 -44.20 20.45 21.17
C VAL A 108 -43.59 21.77 21.65
N GLY A 109 -43.55 22.82 20.82
CA GLY A 109 -43.01 24.11 21.24
C GLY A 109 -43.05 25.22 20.19
N PRO A 110 -42.75 26.46 20.59
CA PRO A 110 -42.62 27.59 19.66
C PRO A 110 -41.46 27.36 18.68
N PRO A 111 -41.48 27.99 17.50
CA PRO A 111 -40.43 27.78 16.51
C PRO A 111 -39.09 28.29 17.07
N PRO A 112 -37.96 27.62 16.76
CA PRO A 112 -36.65 28.10 17.19
C PRO A 112 -36.43 29.52 16.69
N ALA A 113 -35.93 30.41 17.56
CA ALA A 113 -35.71 31.80 17.21
C ALA A 113 -34.82 31.89 15.98
N LEU A 114 -35.37 32.40 14.86
CA LEU A 114 -34.55 32.82 13.74
C LEU A 114 -33.54 33.83 14.29
N PRO A 115 -32.23 33.71 13.97
CA PRO A 115 -31.23 34.65 14.46
C PRO A 115 -31.71 36.06 14.12
N SER A 116 -31.98 36.86 15.16
CA SER A 116 -32.70 38.13 15.04
C SER A 116 -32.01 38.99 14.00
N GLN A 117 -32.68 39.22 12.88
CA GLN A 117 -32.18 40.14 11.88
C GLN A 117 -32.43 41.57 12.33
N ASP A 118 -31.53 42.09 13.16
CA ASP A 118 -31.41 43.52 13.36
C ASP A 118 -30.62 44.10 12.16
N PRO A 119 -31.25 44.85 11.24
CA PRO A 119 -30.67 45.20 9.94
C PRO A 119 -29.40 46.06 10.02
N VAL A 120 -29.13 46.69 11.17
CA VAL A 120 -27.94 47.52 11.38
C VAL A 120 -26.73 46.69 11.86
N GLN A 121 -26.95 45.71 12.74
CA GLN A 121 -25.89 44.81 13.18
C GLN A 121 -25.55 43.75 12.13
N LEU A 122 -26.55 43.29 11.36
CA LEU A 122 -26.30 42.39 10.23
C LEU A 122 -25.47 43.05 9.15
N LYS A 123 -25.72 44.31 8.79
CA LYS A 123 -24.94 44.96 7.72
C LYS A 123 -23.48 45.12 8.12
N LYS A 124 -23.21 45.41 9.39
CA LYS A 124 -21.84 45.58 9.91
C LYS A 124 -21.12 44.23 10.08
N ALA A 125 -21.82 43.21 10.59
CA ALA A 125 -21.29 41.85 10.70
C ALA A 125 -21.20 41.12 9.35
N GLN A 126 -22.07 41.41 8.38
CA GLN A 126 -21.98 40.93 7.00
C GLN A 126 -20.86 41.63 6.24
N LEU A 127 -20.67 42.94 6.37
CA LEU A 127 -19.50 43.61 5.78
C LEU A 127 -18.19 43.08 6.38
N GLN A 128 -18.14 42.85 7.69
CA GLN A 128 -16.96 42.24 8.31
C GLN A 128 -16.79 40.77 7.92
N LYS A 129 -17.86 39.98 7.84
CA LYS A 129 -17.79 38.60 7.33
C LYS A 129 -17.48 38.54 5.84
N GLU A 130 -17.92 39.49 5.03
CA GLU A 130 -17.61 39.57 3.60
C GLU A 130 -16.18 40.06 3.39
N GLU A 131 -15.67 41.00 4.19
CA GLU A 131 -14.25 41.36 4.17
C GLU A 131 -13.37 40.22 4.67
N GLU A 132 -13.74 39.51 5.74
CA GLU A 132 -13.00 38.35 6.23
C GLU A 132 -13.12 37.15 5.30
N ALA A 133 -14.29 36.92 4.69
CA ALA A 133 -14.48 35.89 3.68
C ALA A 133 -13.75 36.25 2.38
N ALA A 134 -13.71 37.53 1.98
CA ALA A 134 -12.91 37.98 0.85
C ALA A 134 -11.42 37.81 1.13
N LYS A 135 -10.94 38.16 2.34
CA LYS A 135 -9.55 37.95 2.76
C LYS A 135 -9.20 36.45 2.81
N ARG A 136 -10.03 35.62 3.43
CA ARG A 136 -9.85 34.17 3.46
C ARG A 136 -9.93 33.55 2.07
N LYS A 137 -10.78 34.08 1.19
CA LYS A 137 -10.88 33.62 -0.20
C LYS A 137 -9.62 34.00 -0.98
N THR A 138 -9.10 35.21 -0.83
CA THR A 138 -7.83 35.62 -1.46
C THR A 138 -6.64 34.88 -0.88
N GLU A 139 -6.65 34.54 0.41
CA GLU A 139 -5.60 33.76 1.07
C GLU A 139 -5.64 32.29 0.63
N LEU A 140 -6.82 31.68 0.53
CA LEU A 140 -7.00 30.34 -0.04
C LEU A 140 -6.65 30.30 -1.53
N GLU A 141 -6.95 31.36 -2.27
CA GLU A 141 -6.59 31.48 -3.70
C GLU A 141 -5.07 31.64 -3.85
N ALA A 142 -4.42 32.42 -2.98
CA ALA A 142 -2.96 32.51 -2.92
C ALA A 142 -2.29 31.18 -2.52
N GLN A 143 -2.85 30.45 -1.55
CA GLN A 143 -2.35 29.12 -1.17
C GLN A 143 -2.55 28.09 -2.29
N ARG A 144 -3.67 28.16 -3.02
CA ARG A 144 -3.87 27.34 -4.22
C ARG A 144 -2.88 27.68 -5.31
N GLU A 145 -2.63 28.96 -5.56
CA GLU A 145 -1.65 29.41 -6.56
C GLU A 145 -0.23 29.00 -6.16
N GLU A 146 0.10 29.01 -4.87
CA GLU A 146 1.39 28.55 -4.35
C GLU A 146 1.55 27.02 -4.52
N LEU A 147 0.53 26.24 -4.19
CA LEU A 147 0.50 24.79 -4.43
C LEU A 147 0.59 24.45 -5.92
N ASP A 148 -0.07 25.22 -6.78
CA ASP A 148 0.00 25.03 -8.23
C ASP A 148 1.40 25.39 -8.76
N ARG A 149 2.04 26.44 -8.25
CA ARG A 149 3.44 26.77 -8.55
C ARG A 149 4.41 25.69 -8.06
N GLU A 150 4.17 25.11 -6.89
CA GLU A 150 4.99 24.03 -6.35
C GLU A 150 4.83 22.74 -7.17
N ARG A 151 3.59 22.41 -7.56
CA ARG A 151 3.31 21.32 -8.51
C ARG A 151 4.01 21.52 -9.85
N LEU A 152 3.98 22.74 -10.39
CA LEU A 152 4.66 23.05 -11.65
C LEU A 152 6.18 22.85 -11.52
N ARG A 153 6.78 23.27 -10.40
CA ARG A 153 8.21 23.04 -10.14
C ARG A 153 8.54 21.55 -10.01
N GLN A 154 7.70 20.78 -9.33
CA GLN A 154 7.87 19.32 -9.24
C GLN A 154 7.72 18.65 -10.60
N GLU A 155 6.77 19.08 -11.42
CA GLU A 155 6.58 18.57 -12.78
C GLU A 155 7.77 18.93 -13.68
N GLU A 156 8.29 20.16 -13.59
CA GLU A 156 9.51 20.55 -14.29
C GLU A 156 10.73 19.74 -13.84
N GLN A 157 10.89 19.48 -12.54
CA GLN A 157 11.95 18.61 -12.03
C GLN A 157 11.80 17.17 -12.53
N ALA A 158 10.60 16.60 -12.43
CA ALA A 158 10.31 15.25 -12.94
C ALA A 158 10.54 15.15 -14.45
N ASN A 159 10.19 16.20 -15.22
CA ASN A 159 10.46 16.25 -16.64
C ASN A 159 11.97 16.34 -16.94
N ARG A 160 12.74 17.10 -16.15
CA ARG A 160 14.21 17.14 -16.28
C ARG A 160 14.84 15.78 -15.99
N GLU A 161 14.41 15.12 -14.92
CA GLU A 161 14.88 13.77 -14.56
C GLU A 161 14.50 12.75 -15.62
N LYS A 162 13.27 12.83 -16.17
CA LYS A 162 12.82 11.97 -17.26
C LYS A 162 13.68 12.15 -18.52
N VAL A 163 14.00 13.40 -18.89
CA VAL A 163 14.88 13.70 -20.02
C VAL A 163 16.31 13.16 -19.76
N GLN A 164 16.84 13.33 -18.55
CA GLN A 164 18.15 12.78 -18.19
C GLN A 164 18.18 11.24 -18.24
N LEU A 165 17.12 10.58 -17.77
CA LEU A 165 16.99 9.12 -17.85
C LEU A 165 16.84 8.65 -19.30
N GLU A 166 16.14 9.41 -20.14
CA GLU A 166 16.02 9.11 -21.56
C GLU A 166 17.36 9.26 -22.29
N GLN A 167 18.13 10.31 -21.98
CA GLN A 167 19.51 10.49 -22.45
C GLN A 167 20.41 9.33 -22.03
N LEU A 168 20.40 8.94 -20.75
CA LEU A 168 21.18 7.79 -20.26
C LEU A 168 20.77 6.47 -20.93
N ARG A 169 19.47 6.27 -21.19
CA ARG A 169 18.99 5.09 -21.93
C ARG A 169 19.43 5.11 -23.38
N GLU A 170 19.45 6.27 -24.01
CA GLU A 170 19.93 6.44 -25.38
C GLU A 170 21.44 6.20 -25.46
N GLU A 171 22.23 6.73 -24.53
CA GLU A 171 23.66 6.45 -24.41
C GLU A 171 23.94 4.95 -24.20
N LEU A 172 23.18 4.29 -23.33
CA LEU A 172 23.32 2.85 -23.10
C LEU A 172 22.97 2.04 -24.36
N ARG A 173 21.92 2.43 -25.10
CA ARG A 173 21.59 1.82 -26.39
C ARG A 173 22.69 2.04 -27.42
N GLN A 174 23.28 3.23 -27.47
CA GLN A 174 24.39 3.52 -28.36
C GLN A 174 25.62 2.68 -27.99
N GLN A 175 25.93 2.51 -26.70
CA GLN A 175 27.01 1.63 -26.25
C GLN A 175 26.75 0.17 -26.62
N GLN A 176 25.52 -0.34 -26.42
CA GLN A 176 25.17 -1.70 -26.81
C GLN A 176 25.27 -1.89 -28.33
N ALA A 177 24.75 -0.95 -29.12
CA ALA A 177 24.84 -1.00 -30.58
C ALA A 177 26.31 -0.94 -31.05
N ALA A 178 27.16 -0.14 -30.41
CA ALA A 178 28.59 -0.08 -30.70
C ALA A 178 29.30 -1.39 -30.36
N GLN A 179 28.99 -2.00 -29.21
CA GLN A 179 29.53 -3.30 -28.82
C GLN A 179 29.08 -4.43 -29.76
N GLU A 180 27.81 -4.42 -30.18
CA GLU A 180 27.29 -5.38 -31.15
C GLU A 180 27.93 -5.19 -32.53
N ALA A 181 28.13 -3.95 -32.98
CA ALA A 181 28.81 -3.64 -34.23
C ALA A 181 30.28 -4.09 -34.19
N GLU A 182 30.99 -3.85 -33.09
CA GLU A 182 32.37 -4.31 -32.91
C GLU A 182 32.44 -5.85 -32.87
N ALA A 183 31.52 -6.49 -32.16
CA ALA A 183 31.43 -7.95 -32.12
C ALA A 183 31.11 -8.53 -33.52
N ALA A 184 30.26 -7.87 -34.31
CA ALA A 184 29.97 -8.26 -35.68
C ALA A 184 31.20 -8.11 -36.59
N GLN A 185 31.95 -7.01 -36.46
CA GLN A 185 33.21 -6.82 -37.19
C GLN A 185 34.24 -7.88 -36.83
N ARG A 186 34.42 -8.19 -35.54
CA ARG A 186 35.33 -9.27 -35.10
C ARG A 186 34.89 -10.64 -35.65
N ARG A 187 33.59 -10.91 -35.75
CA ARG A 187 33.07 -12.15 -36.36
C ARG A 187 33.37 -12.21 -37.85
N GLU A 188 33.16 -11.12 -38.59
CA GLU A 188 33.46 -11.05 -40.02
C GLU A 188 34.97 -11.21 -40.28
N GLU A 189 35.81 -10.58 -39.45
CA GLU A 189 37.27 -10.73 -39.55
C GLU A 189 37.72 -12.17 -39.28
N LEU A 190 37.17 -12.82 -38.24
CA LEU A 190 37.42 -14.24 -37.97
C LEU A 190 36.94 -15.15 -39.11
N GLU A 191 35.83 -14.81 -39.76
CA GLU A 191 35.33 -15.56 -40.91
C GLU A 191 36.26 -15.40 -42.12
N ARG A 192 36.76 -14.19 -42.39
CA ARG A 192 37.78 -13.95 -43.42
C ARG A 192 39.07 -14.72 -43.14
N GLN A 193 39.57 -14.71 -41.90
CA GLN A 193 40.74 -15.49 -41.51
C GLN A 193 40.52 -16.99 -41.72
N LYS A 194 39.32 -17.51 -41.41
CA LYS A 194 38.97 -18.91 -41.68
C LYS A 194 38.92 -19.22 -43.17
N GLU A 195 38.37 -18.33 -43.99
CA GLU A 195 38.36 -18.51 -45.44
C GLU A 195 39.78 -18.49 -46.03
N GLU A 196 40.66 -17.60 -45.54
CA GLU A 196 42.07 -17.59 -45.94
C GLU A 196 42.79 -18.88 -45.55
N LEU A 197 42.59 -19.37 -44.32
CA LEU A 197 43.12 -20.67 -43.90
C LEU A 197 42.59 -21.80 -44.79
N ARG A 198 41.31 -21.78 -45.14
CA ARG A 198 40.70 -22.79 -46.01
C ARG A 198 41.29 -22.76 -47.42
N ARG A 199 41.52 -21.56 -47.98
CA ARG A 199 42.22 -21.40 -49.27
C ARG A 199 43.66 -21.92 -49.22
N MET A 200 44.38 -21.63 -48.15
CA MET A 200 45.74 -22.13 -47.96
C MET A 200 45.77 -23.66 -47.83
N GLU A 201 44.80 -24.26 -47.15
CA GLU A 201 44.64 -25.72 -47.07
C GLU A 201 44.29 -26.34 -48.43
N GLU A 202 43.39 -25.73 -49.20
CA GLU A 202 43.04 -26.15 -50.55
C GLU A 202 44.25 -26.06 -51.50
N GLU A 203 45.02 -24.97 -51.42
CA GLU A 203 46.24 -24.80 -52.21
C GLU A 203 47.30 -25.83 -51.82
N LYS A 204 47.49 -26.10 -50.52
CA LYS A 204 48.37 -27.16 -50.04
C LYS A 204 47.94 -28.53 -50.55
N GLN A 205 46.65 -28.84 -50.51
CA GLN A 205 46.12 -30.10 -51.06
C GLN A 205 46.33 -30.20 -52.57
N ALA A 206 46.13 -29.10 -53.30
CA ALA A 206 46.38 -29.05 -54.74
C ALA A 206 47.87 -29.24 -55.09
N LEU A 207 48.78 -28.67 -54.30
CA LEU A 207 50.23 -28.86 -54.44
C LEU A 207 50.63 -30.32 -54.14
N LEU A 208 50.07 -30.92 -53.09
CA LEU A 208 50.29 -32.34 -52.79
C LEU A 208 49.77 -33.25 -53.91
N ALA A 209 48.60 -32.93 -54.48
CA ALA A 209 48.05 -33.67 -55.62
C ALA A 209 48.94 -33.52 -56.87
N LYS A 210 49.41 -32.31 -57.18
CA LYS A 210 50.37 -32.08 -58.28
C LYS A 210 51.66 -32.87 -58.08
N ARG A 211 52.25 -32.84 -56.88
CA ARG A 211 53.47 -33.59 -56.56
C ARG A 211 53.27 -35.10 -56.71
N SER A 212 52.12 -35.63 -56.29
CA SER A 212 51.77 -37.04 -56.49
C SER A 212 51.68 -37.41 -57.96
N VAL A 213 51.09 -36.56 -58.80
CA VAL A 213 51.01 -36.78 -60.25
C VAL A 213 52.38 -36.72 -60.91
N GLU A 214 53.23 -35.75 -60.53
CA GLU A 214 54.60 -35.64 -61.04
C GLU A 214 55.47 -36.82 -60.61
N GLU A 215 55.36 -37.30 -59.37
CA GLU A 215 56.06 -38.51 -58.92
C GLU A 215 55.60 -39.76 -59.68
N GLN A 216 54.30 -39.86 -59.99
CA GLN A 216 53.77 -40.95 -60.79
C GLN A 216 54.26 -40.89 -62.24
N GLN A 217 54.29 -39.71 -62.86
CA GLN A 217 54.87 -39.53 -64.20
C GLN A 217 56.35 -39.88 -64.23
N ARG A 218 57.13 -39.47 -63.22
CA ARG A 218 58.55 -39.86 -63.11
C ARG A 218 58.74 -41.37 -62.98
N ARG A 219 57.84 -42.08 -62.28
CA ARG A 219 57.86 -43.54 -62.22
C ARG A 219 57.56 -44.16 -63.58
N GLU A 220 56.52 -43.70 -64.26
CA GLU A 220 56.16 -44.19 -65.60
C GLU A 220 57.26 -43.93 -66.63
N ASP A 221 57.89 -42.75 -66.59
CA ASP A 221 59.00 -42.43 -67.49
C ASP A 221 60.27 -43.22 -67.15
N SER A 222 60.56 -43.45 -65.87
CA SER A 222 61.65 -44.34 -65.43
C SER A 222 61.41 -45.80 -65.84
N GLU A 223 60.16 -46.27 -65.78
CA GLU A 223 59.77 -47.61 -66.27
C GLU A 223 59.92 -47.72 -67.79
N ARG A 224 59.51 -46.69 -68.54
CA ARG A 224 59.72 -46.63 -70.00
C ARG A 224 61.19 -46.61 -70.38
N GLU A 225 62.01 -45.86 -69.65
CA GLU A 225 63.47 -45.85 -69.85
C GLU A 225 64.08 -47.21 -69.50
N SER A 226 63.67 -47.84 -68.41
CA SER A 226 64.10 -49.19 -68.04
C SER A 226 63.75 -50.22 -69.12
N GLN A 227 62.54 -50.13 -69.69
CA GLN A 227 62.10 -50.97 -70.81
C GLN A 227 62.93 -50.74 -72.07
N ARG A 228 63.21 -49.47 -72.42
CA ARG A 228 64.09 -49.13 -73.55
C ARG A 228 65.50 -49.69 -73.37
N VAL A 229 66.06 -49.53 -72.18
CA VAL A 229 67.39 -50.08 -71.84
C VAL A 229 67.39 -51.61 -71.89
N GLN A 230 66.32 -52.28 -71.44
CA GLN A 230 66.19 -53.73 -71.57
C GLN A 230 66.06 -54.20 -73.03
N GLU A 231 65.30 -53.50 -73.86
CA GLU A 231 65.19 -53.79 -75.29
C GLU A 231 66.51 -53.57 -76.02
N GLU A 232 67.25 -52.51 -75.68
CA GLU A 232 68.55 -52.20 -76.25
C GLU A 232 69.62 -53.23 -75.83
N LEU A 233 69.62 -53.65 -74.57
CA LEU A 233 70.44 -54.79 -74.10
C LEU A 233 70.08 -56.10 -74.80
N ARG A 234 68.81 -56.31 -75.13
CA ARG A 234 68.36 -57.49 -75.89
C ARG A 234 68.84 -57.43 -77.33
N ARG A 235 68.76 -56.27 -77.99
CA ARG A 235 69.32 -56.06 -79.34
C ARG A 235 70.84 -56.28 -79.36
N GLN A 236 71.56 -55.75 -78.38
CA GLN A 236 73.00 -55.98 -78.27
C GLN A 236 73.35 -57.46 -78.06
N ARG A 237 72.52 -58.23 -77.34
CA ARG A 237 72.70 -59.68 -77.21
C ARG A 237 72.39 -60.44 -78.50
N GLU A 238 71.41 -59.98 -79.28
CA GLU A 238 71.10 -60.55 -80.60
C GLU A 238 72.21 -60.23 -81.62
N GLU A 239 72.78 -59.01 -81.59
CA GLU A 239 73.93 -58.61 -82.41
C GLU A 239 75.21 -59.37 -82.05
N LEU A 240 75.48 -59.57 -80.74
CA LEU A 240 76.62 -60.39 -80.31
C LEU A 240 76.48 -61.84 -80.75
N LYS A 241 75.25 -62.37 -80.79
CA LYS A 241 74.97 -63.73 -81.28
C LYS A 241 75.19 -63.85 -82.79
N ALA A 242 74.82 -62.83 -83.57
CA ALA A 242 75.11 -62.77 -85.00
C ALA A 242 76.63 -62.68 -85.30
N LEU A 243 77.37 -61.92 -84.50
CA LEU A 243 78.84 -61.83 -84.60
C LEU A 243 79.53 -63.15 -84.19
N GLU A 244 78.93 -63.93 -83.30
CA GLU A 244 79.44 -65.25 -82.88
C GLU A 244 79.23 -66.31 -83.98
N GLU A 245 78.15 -66.20 -84.76
CA GLU A 245 77.89 -67.01 -85.96
C GLU A 245 78.84 -66.64 -87.11
N GLU A 246 79.13 -65.34 -87.34
CA GLU A 246 80.15 -64.89 -88.31
C GLU A 246 81.58 -65.37 -87.94
N ARG A 247 81.88 -65.48 -86.63
CA ARG A 247 83.15 -66.02 -86.13
C ARG A 247 83.31 -67.52 -86.38
N GLN A 248 82.21 -68.28 -86.40
CA GLN A 248 82.23 -69.70 -86.72
C GLN A 248 82.46 -69.95 -88.23
N GLU A 249 82.06 -69.02 -89.10
CA GLU A 249 82.36 -69.08 -90.54
C GLU A 249 83.80 -68.65 -90.89
N LEU A 250 84.37 -67.70 -90.13
CA LEU A 250 85.77 -67.26 -90.30
C LEU A 250 86.80 -68.30 -89.79
N ALA A 251 86.47 -69.08 -88.76
CA ALA A 251 87.32 -70.14 -88.25
C ALA A 251 87.58 -71.29 -89.25
N GLN A 252 86.71 -71.49 -90.25
CA GLN A 252 86.92 -72.45 -91.34
C GLN A 252 87.81 -71.91 -92.48
N ARG A 253 88.05 -70.59 -92.54
CA ARG A 253 88.91 -69.92 -93.53
C ARG A 253 90.34 -69.66 -93.02
N GLU A 254 90.53 -69.53 -91.71
CA GLU A 254 91.84 -69.23 -91.11
C GLU A 254 92.81 -70.44 -91.04
N GLU A 255 92.32 -71.67 -91.22
CA GLU A 255 93.17 -72.88 -91.23
C GLU A 255 94.06 -72.98 -92.49
N GLN A 256 93.76 -72.22 -93.56
CA GLN A 256 94.57 -72.16 -94.80
C GLN A 256 95.59 -71.00 -94.82
N GLU A 257 95.51 -70.02 -93.91
CA GLU A 257 96.38 -68.83 -93.91
C GLU A 257 97.57 -68.91 -92.94
N MET A 258 97.58 -69.92 -92.06
CA MET A 258 98.57 -70.12 -90.99
C MET A 258 99.99 -70.52 -91.47
N GLN A 259 100.21 -70.68 -92.78
CA GLN A 259 101.54 -70.93 -93.36
C GLN A 259 102.26 -69.67 -93.86
N ARG A 260 101.60 -68.50 -93.91
CA ARG A 260 102.22 -67.23 -94.36
C ARG A 260 102.64 -66.29 -93.22
N ARG A 261 102.08 -66.44 -92.02
CA ARG A 261 102.29 -65.50 -90.89
C ARG A 261 103.48 -65.83 -89.95
N LYS A 262 104.49 -66.55 -90.44
CA LYS A 262 105.73 -66.82 -89.68
C LYS A 262 106.87 -65.82 -89.92
N GLN A 263 106.66 -64.78 -90.74
CA GLN A 263 107.67 -63.74 -91.03
C GLN A 263 107.19 -62.29 -90.79
N GLU A 264 105.95 -62.07 -90.31
CA GLU A 264 105.38 -60.73 -90.06
C GLU A 264 105.23 -60.39 -88.55
N GLY A 265 105.59 -61.31 -87.64
CA GLY A 265 105.33 -61.22 -86.20
C GLY A 265 106.21 -60.24 -85.38
N GLU A 266 107.15 -59.53 -86.00
CA GLU A 266 108.07 -58.62 -85.28
C GLU A 266 107.79 -57.13 -85.50
N GLN A 267 106.93 -56.77 -86.45
CA GLN A 267 106.42 -55.39 -86.63
C GLN A 267 105.02 -55.18 -86.04
N GLU A 268 104.26 -56.25 -85.84
CA GLU A 268 102.91 -56.22 -85.25
C GLU A 268 102.95 -56.01 -83.73
N THR A 269 103.99 -56.51 -83.06
CA THR A 269 104.23 -56.28 -81.61
C THR A 269 104.46 -54.81 -81.27
N GLN A 270 105.00 -54.00 -82.19
CA GLN A 270 105.19 -52.56 -81.98
C GLN A 270 103.92 -51.73 -82.22
N ARG A 271 103.04 -52.16 -83.14
CA ARG A 271 101.70 -51.55 -83.32
C ARG A 271 100.76 -51.90 -82.18
N LEU A 272 100.76 -53.15 -81.72
CA LEU A 272 99.96 -53.61 -80.58
C LEU A 272 100.40 -52.96 -79.26
N ALA A 273 101.70 -52.67 -79.09
CA ALA A 273 102.18 -51.92 -77.94
C ALA A 273 101.66 -50.46 -77.93
N ALA A 274 101.69 -49.78 -79.07
CA ALA A 274 101.16 -48.41 -79.20
C ALA A 274 99.63 -48.34 -79.09
N GLU A 275 98.92 -49.37 -79.55
CA GLU A 275 97.47 -49.47 -79.42
C GLU A 275 97.06 -49.83 -77.98
N ALA A 276 97.81 -50.69 -77.30
CA ALA A 276 97.63 -50.98 -75.88
C ALA A 276 97.90 -49.73 -75.00
N GLU A 277 98.85 -48.88 -75.37
CA GLU A 277 99.10 -47.61 -74.67
C GLU A 277 97.97 -46.60 -74.88
N LYS A 278 97.41 -46.50 -76.11
CA LYS A 278 96.20 -45.72 -76.37
C LYS A 278 94.99 -46.21 -75.57
N GLN A 279 94.79 -47.52 -75.50
CA GLN A 279 93.70 -48.10 -74.70
C GLN A 279 93.90 -47.87 -73.19
N ARG A 280 95.14 -47.91 -72.69
CA ARG A 280 95.44 -47.54 -71.29
C ARG A 280 95.15 -46.07 -71.01
N ALA A 281 95.53 -45.18 -71.92
CA ALA A 281 95.25 -43.75 -71.80
C ALA A 281 93.74 -43.45 -71.87
N GLU A 282 92.99 -44.14 -72.74
CA GLU A 282 91.54 -44.02 -72.83
C GLU A 282 90.83 -44.57 -71.58
N LEU A 283 91.26 -45.73 -71.07
CA LEU A 283 90.75 -46.28 -69.82
C LEU A 283 91.06 -45.37 -68.62
N GLN A 284 92.21 -44.70 -68.62
CA GLN A 284 92.56 -43.73 -67.59
C GLN A 284 91.67 -42.48 -67.67
N ARG A 285 91.42 -41.95 -68.88
CA ARG A 285 90.43 -40.87 -69.08
C ARG A 285 89.03 -41.26 -68.64
N ARG A 286 88.56 -42.47 -68.99
CA ARG A 286 87.25 -42.97 -68.55
C ARG A 286 87.17 -43.13 -67.02
N ARG A 287 88.28 -43.51 -66.36
CA ARG A 287 88.34 -43.56 -64.89
C ARG A 287 88.26 -42.16 -64.28
N GLU A 288 88.97 -41.19 -64.84
CA GLU A 288 88.91 -39.79 -64.39
C GLU A 288 87.51 -39.19 -64.63
N GLU A 289 86.87 -39.50 -65.76
CA GLU A 289 85.49 -39.10 -66.06
C GLU A 289 84.48 -39.74 -65.09
N LEU A 290 84.61 -41.04 -64.80
CA LEU A 290 83.77 -41.72 -63.81
C LEU A 290 83.97 -41.14 -62.41
N GLN A 291 85.21 -40.85 -62.00
CA GLN A 291 85.50 -40.20 -60.73
C GLN A 291 84.91 -38.79 -60.66
N ALA A 292 84.95 -38.03 -61.75
CA ALA A 292 84.32 -36.71 -61.83
C ALA A 292 82.78 -36.79 -61.73
N VAL A 293 82.16 -37.79 -62.37
CA VAL A 293 80.71 -38.05 -62.28
C VAL A 293 80.31 -38.51 -60.87
N GLU A 294 81.10 -39.37 -60.23
CA GLU A 294 80.89 -39.79 -58.84
C GLU A 294 80.99 -38.61 -57.88
N ALA A 295 82.02 -37.77 -58.01
CA ALA A 295 82.18 -36.56 -57.20
C ALA A 295 81.02 -35.56 -57.42
N ALA A 296 80.58 -35.37 -58.67
CA ALA A 296 79.43 -34.52 -58.97
C ALA A 296 78.11 -35.08 -58.39
N ARG A 297 77.95 -36.41 -58.38
CA ARG A 297 76.80 -37.07 -57.76
C ARG A 297 76.81 -36.92 -56.24
N GLU A 298 77.97 -37.07 -55.60
CA GLU A 298 78.12 -36.85 -54.16
C GLU A 298 77.85 -35.39 -53.78
N GLU A 299 78.34 -34.42 -54.57
CA GLU A 299 78.04 -33.00 -54.35
C GLU A 299 76.54 -32.70 -54.53
N ALA A 300 75.89 -33.29 -55.54
CA ALA A 300 74.45 -33.14 -55.77
C ALA A 300 73.62 -33.75 -54.63
N LEU A 301 74.02 -34.92 -54.11
CA LEU A 301 73.39 -35.54 -52.95
C LEU A 301 73.58 -34.70 -51.68
N ALA A 302 74.77 -34.13 -51.48
CA ALA A 302 75.05 -33.24 -50.36
C ALA A 302 74.16 -31.99 -50.40
N LYS A 303 74.04 -31.33 -51.57
CA LYS A 303 73.13 -30.18 -51.76
C LYS A 303 71.68 -30.55 -51.48
N LYS A 304 71.22 -31.71 -51.96
CA LYS A 304 69.85 -32.17 -51.71
C LYS A 304 69.59 -32.43 -50.22
N MET A 305 70.56 -33.02 -49.51
CA MET A 305 70.47 -33.22 -48.05
C MET A 305 70.44 -31.89 -47.30
N GLU A 306 71.23 -30.90 -47.71
CA GLU A 306 71.18 -29.55 -47.13
C GLU A 306 69.83 -28.85 -47.39
N GLU A 307 69.27 -28.99 -48.59
CA GLU A 307 67.94 -28.47 -48.92
C GLU A 307 66.83 -29.16 -48.11
N GLU A 308 66.88 -30.48 -47.95
CA GLU A 308 65.96 -31.24 -47.11
C GLU A 308 66.07 -30.82 -45.64
N GLN A 309 67.28 -30.59 -45.13
CA GLN A 309 67.49 -30.07 -43.77
C GLN A 309 66.94 -28.65 -43.60
N ARG A 310 67.14 -27.76 -44.58
CA ARG A 310 66.57 -26.40 -44.56
C ARG A 310 65.04 -26.45 -44.57
N PHE A 311 64.47 -27.25 -45.46
CA PHE A 311 63.02 -27.42 -45.55
C PHE A 311 62.44 -28.02 -44.25
N SER A 312 63.10 -29.01 -43.66
CA SER A 312 62.72 -29.57 -42.36
C SER A 312 62.81 -28.54 -41.23
N ALA A 313 63.84 -27.70 -41.23
CA ALA A 313 64.00 -26.64 -40.23
C ALA A 313 62.94 -25.53 -40.39
N GLU A 314 62.57 -25.17 -41.62
CA GLU A 314 61.48 -24.24 -41.90
C GLU A 314 60.12 -24.81 -41.46
N LEU A 315 59.86 -26.08 -41.73
CA LEU A 315 58.66 -26.78 -41.24
C LEU A 315 58.60 -26.80 -39.71
N GLN A 316 59.72 -27.05 -39.03
CA GLN A 316 59.80 -27.01 -37.57
C GLN A 316 59.50 -25.61 -37.04
N ARG A 317 60.12 -24.56 -37.60
CA ARG A 317 59.84 -23.17 -37.20
C ARG A 317 58.38 -22.79 -37.43
N TRP A 318 57.79 -23.21 -38.55
CA TRP A 318 56.38 -22.96 -38.82
C TRP A 318 55.48 -23.69 -37.82
N ALA A 319 55.80 -24.94 -37.46
CA ALA A 319 55.06 -25.68 -36.44
C ALA A 319 55.19 -25.04 -35.04
N GLU A 320 56.37 -24.56 -34.67
CA GLU A 320 56.60 -23.81 -33.42
C GLU A 320 55.80 -22.51 -33.39
N GLN A 321 55.79 -21.74 -34.49
CA GLN A 321 54.98 -20.53 -34.62
C GLN A 321 53.48 -20.81 -34.47
N GLN A 322 52.98 -21.90 -35.08
CA GLN A 322 51.58 -22.30 -34.93
C GLN A 322 51.25 -22.72 -33.49
N GLN A 323 52.16 -23.43 -32.82
CA GLN A 323 51.99 -23.80 -31.41
C GLN A 323 52.01 -22.57 -30.50
N GLU A 324 52.87 -21.60 -30.76
CA GLU A 324 52.96 -20.37 -30.00
C GLU A 324 51.71 -19.49 -30.19
N ALA A 325 51.21 -19.37 -31.43
CA ALA A 325 49.95 -18.68 -31.70
C ALA A 325 48.76 -19.34 -30.98
N LEU A 326 48.68 -20.68 -30.98
CA LEU A 326 47.66 -21.41 -30.21
C LEU A 326 47.84 -21.23 -28.70
N ARG A 327 49.07 -21.10 -28.21
CA ARG A 327 49.34 -20.81 -26.80
C ARG A 327 48.86 -19.42 -26.42
N GLN A 328 49.14 -18.41 -27.25
CA GLN A 328 48.67 -17.04 -27.07
C GLN A 328 47.14 -16.98 -27.06
N GLN A 329 46.46 -17.62 -28.02
CA GLN A 329 44.99 -17.69 -28.03
C GLN A 329 44.41 -18.34 -26.78
N ARG A 330 45.05 -19.40 -26.27
CA ARG A 330 44.62 -20.05 -25.01
C ARG A 330 44.85 -19.17 -23.79
N GLU A 331 45.94 -18.40 -23.76
CA GLU A 331 46.22 -17.43 -22.69
C GLU A 331 45.23 -16.27 -22.73
N GLU A 332 44.90 -15.75 -23.91
CA GLU A 332 43.84 -14.74 -24.11
C GLU A 332 42.47 -15.25 -23.67
N LEU A 333 42.10 -16.47 -24.04
CA LEU A 333 40.84 -17.07 -23.59
C LEU A 333 40.79 -17.23 -22.07
N ARG A 334 41.89 -17.66 -21.44
CA ARG A 334 41.98 -17.74 -19.97
C ARG A 334 41.91 -16.37 -19.30
N ALA A 335 42.51 -15.34 -19.90
CA ALA A 335 42.42 -13.97 -19.39
C ALA A 335 40.97 -13.46 -19.45
N LEU A 336 40.29 -13.67 -20.57
CA LEU A 336 38.87 -13.31 -20.73
C LEU A 336 37.95 -14.12 -19.79
N GLU A 337 38.23 -15.40 -19.58
CA GLU A 337 37.52 -16.22 -18.60
C GLU A 337 37.72 -15.69 -17.16
N ALA A 338 38.95 -15.33 -16.79
CA ALA A 338 39.25 -14.73 -15.49
C ALA A 338 38.56 -13.38 -15.29
N GLU A 339 38.56 -12.50 -16.31
CA GLU A 339 37.82 -11.23 -16.26
C GLU A 339 36.32 -11.46 -16.11
N ARG A 340 35.77 -12.45 -16.82
CA ARG A 340 34.35 -12.81 -16.70
C ARG A 340 34.01 -13.33 -15.29
N GLU A 341 34.87 -14.17 -14.71
CA GLU A 341 34.71 -14.66 -13.34
C GLU A 341 34.79 -13.51 -12.32
N GLU A 342 35.71 -12.56 -12.50
CA GLU A 342 35.82 -11.37 -11.65
C GLU A 342 34.56 -10.50 -11.73
N ILE A 343 34.01 -10.27 -12.93
CA ILE A 343 32.76 -9.53 -13.12
C ILE A 343 31.59 -10.26 -12.43
N LEU A 344 31.52 -11.60 -12.52
CA LEU A 344 30.48 -12.37 -11.85
C LEU A 344 30.63 -12.31 -10.32
N HIS A 345 31.86 -12.35 -9.81
CA HIS A 345 32.12 -12.20 -8.38
C HIS A 345 31.71 -10.82 -7.87
N ARG A 346 32.09 -9.74 -8.58
CA ARG A 346 31.66 -8.37 -8.25
C ARG A 346 30.14 -8.23 -8.27
N LYS A 347 29.45 -8.79 -9.28
CA LYS A 347 27.98 -8.78 -9.34
C LYS A 347 27.35 -9.56 -8.17
N LEU A 348 27.97 -10.66 -7.75
CA LEU A 348 27.49 -11.44 -6.60
C LEU A 348 27.66 -10.65 -5.30
N GLU A 349 28.82 -10.01 -5.11
CA GLU A 349 29.09 -9.12 -3.97
C GLU A 349 28.13 -7.92 -3.93
N GLU A 350 27.88 -7.28 -5.08
CA GLU A 350 26.89 -6.20 -5.19
C GLU A 350 25.48 -6.68 -4.83
N GLN A 351 25.08 -7.88 -5.28
CA GLN A 351 23.81 -8.48 -4.91
C GLN A 351 23.73 -8.82 -3.41
N GLN A 352 24.82 -9.31 -2.81
CA GLN A 352 24.88 -9.56 -1.38
C GLN A 352 24.75 -8.26 -0.59
N LYS A 353 25.48 -7.22 -1.00
CA LYS A 353 25.41 -5.91 -0.37
C LYS A 353 24.01 -5.29 -0.48
N LEU A 354 23.35 -5.42 -1.64
CA LEU A 354 21.96 -4.98 -1.81
C LEU A 354 21.00 -5.70 -0.84
N ARG A 355 21.18 -7.02 -0.65
CA ARG A 355 20.38 -7.79 0.33
C ARG A 355 20.67 -7.34 1.76
N GLU A 356 21.93 -7.10 2.11
CA GLU A 356 22.30 -6.59 3.44
C GLU A 356 21.69 -5.20 3.71
N ASP A 357 21.71 -4.32 2.70
CA ASP A 357 21.10 -2.97 2.78
C ASP A 357 19.57 -3.07 2.90
N GLU A 358 18.91 -3.94 2.13
CA GLU A 358 17.47 -4.22 2.23
C GLU A 358 17.09 -4.81 3.60
N GLU A 359 17.88 -5.74 4.13
CA GLU A 359 17.68 -6.31 5.46
C GLU A 359 17.88 -5.26 6.55
N ALA A 360 18.88 -4.39 6.43
CA ALA A 360 19.12 -3.29 7.36
C ALA A 360 17.98 -2.26 7.32
N GLU A 361 17.45 -1.93 6.14
CA GLU A 361 16.28 -1.06 6.00
C GLU A 361 15.02 -1.70 6.59
N ALA A 362 14.81 -3.00 6.35
CA ALA A 362 13.70 -3.74 6.94
C ALA A 362 13.78 -3.79 8.48
N GLN A 363 14.99 -3.93 9.03
CA GLN A 363 15.22 -3.85 10.49
C GLN A 363 14.90 -2.46 11.04
N ARG A 364 15.38 -1.38 10.41
CA ARG A 364 15.06 0.00 10.81
C ARG A 364 13.55 0.26 10.74
N ALA A 365 12.89 -0.22 9.69
CA ALA A 365 11.44 -0.10 9.55
C ALA A 365 10.69 -0.89 10.63
N ALA A 366 11.17 -2.09 10.99
CA ALA A 366 10.60 -2.89 12.08
C ALA A 366 10.80 -2.23 13.44
N GLU A 367 11.96 -1.64 13.71
CA GLU A 367 12.22 -0.86 14.92
C GLU A 367 11.35 0.39 15.01
N ALA A 368 11.21 1.15 13.91
CA ALA A 368 10.32 2.29 13.85
C ALA A 368 8.85 1.90 14.10
N ARG A 369 8.40 0.75 13.59
CA ARG A 369 7.07 0.20 13.89
C ARG A 369 6.92 -0.17 15.36
N ARG A 370 7.94 -0.78 15.97
CA ARG A 370 7.94 -1.09 17.41
C ARG A 370 7.89 0.17 18.27
N GLN A 371 8.65 1.21 17.91
CA GLN A 371 8.62 2.50 18.60
C GLN A 371 7.24 3.14 18.51
N ARG A 372 6.65 3.23 17.31
CA ARG A 372 5.29 3.76 17.14
C ARG A 372 4.24 2.94 17.89
N ALA A 373 4.36 1.62 17.92
CA ALA A 373 3.47 0.76 18.69
C ALA A 373 3.62 0.99 20.20
N ALA A 374 4.84 1.18 20.70
CA ALA A 374 5.09 1.51 22.10
C ALA A 374 4.55 2.90 22.48
N GLU A 375 4.73 3.90 21.61
CA GLU A 375 4.16 5.24 21.77
C GLU A 375 2.63 5.19 21.78
N ALA A 376 2.01 4.46 20.85
CA ALA A 376 0.57 4.26 20.80
C ALA A 376 0.05 3.57 22.08
N ALA A 377 0.72 2.51 22.54
CA ALA A 377 0.35 1.82 23.78
C ALA A 377 0.50 2.73 25.01
N SER A 378 1.53 3.58 25.05
CA SER A 378 1.70 4.58 26.12
C SER A 378 0.59 5.64 26.09
N ALA A 379 0.22 6.12 24.90
CA ALA A 379 -0.87 7.07 24.72
C ALA A 379 -2.23 6.47 25.12
N GLU A 380 -2.50 5.22 24.74
CA GLU A 380 -3.69 4.49 25.17
C GLU A 380 -3.74 4.31 26.69
N ALA A 381 -2.62 3.97 27.32
CA ALA A 381 -2.54 3.87 28.78
C ALA A 381 -2.78 5.22 29.47
N GLU A 382 -2.31 6.33 28.91
CA GLU A 382 -2.59 7.68 29.42
C GLU A 382 -4.07 8.07 29.26
N ILE A 383 -4.66 7.77 28.10
CA ILE A 383 -6.10 7.97 27.87
C ILE A 383 -6.91 7.16 28.88
N GLN A 384 -6.53 5.91 29.15
CA GLN A 384 -7.22 5.06 30.10
C GLN A 384 -7.13 5.62 31.53
N ARG A 385 -5.95 6.09 31.96
CA ARG A 385 -5.81 6.78 33.26
C ARG A 385 -6.69 8.02 33.35
N LYS A 386 -6.75 8.83 32.30
CA LYS A 386 -7.61 10.03 32.27
C LYS A 386 -9.10 9.65 32.31
N ARG A 387 -9.50 8.54 31.70
CA ARG A 387 -10.87 8.02 31.79
C ARG A 387 -11.20 7.58 33.21
N GLU A 388 -10.32 6.82 33.86
CA GLU A 388 -10.48 6.41 35.26
C GLU A 388 -10.53 7.61 36.21
N GLU A 389 -9.73 8.64 35.95
CA GLU A 389 -9.75 9.90 36.71
C GLU A 389 -11.06 10.66 36.51
N LEU A 390 -11.58 10.74 35.27
CA LEU A 390 -12.88 11.34 35.00
C LEU A 390 -14.02 10.55 35.65
N GLU A 391 -14.00 9.23 35.58
CA GLU A 391 -14.99 8.37 36.24
C GLU A 391 -14.96 8.54 37.77
N ALA A 392 -13.77 8.66 38.37
CA ALA A 392 -13.62 8.95 39.79
C ALA A 392 -14.17 10.34 40.17
N LEU A 393 -13.93 11.36 39.35
CA LEU A 393 -14.49 12.70 39.54
C LEU A 393 -16.02 12.71 39.38
N GLU A 394 -16.56 12.00 38.39
CA GLU A 394 -18.00 11.83 38.20
C GLU A 394 -18.61 11.15 39.44
N ALA A 395 -18.01 10.06 39.92
CA ALA A 395 -18.45 9.38 41.14
C ALA A 395 -18.37 10.28 42.38
N GLU A 396 -17.35 11.12 42.50
CA GLU A 396 -17.23 12.11 43.58
C GLU A 396 -18.33 13.17 43.47
N THR A 397 -18.61 13.69 42.27
CA THR A 397 -19.70 14.65 42.05
C THR A 397 -21.08 14.05 42.32
N ASP A 398 -21.31 12.79 41.93
CA ASP A 398 -22.54 12.07 42.24
C ASP A 398 -22.69 11.82 43.75
N SER A 399 -21.60 11.47 44.43
CA SER A 399 -21.59 11.34 45.89
C SER A 399 -21.88 12.67 46.58
N ALA A 400 -21.26 13.77 46.14
CA ALA A 400 -21.51 15.10 46.67
C ALA A 400 -22.95 15.55 46.42
N ARG A 401 -23.50 15.22 45.25
CA ARG A 401 -24.91 15.48 44.92
C ARG A 401 -25.85 14.69 45.82
N ARG A 402 -25.59 13.40 46.05
CA ARG A 402 -26.39 12.57 46.99
C ARG A 402 -26.31 13.09 48.41
N GLN A 403 -25.13 13.49 48.89
CA GLN A 403 -24.98 14.11 50.20
C GLN A 403 -25.81 15.39 50.31
N LYS A 404 -25.82 16.22 49.27
CA LYS A 404 -26.62 17.44 49.23
C LYS A 404 -28.12 17.14 49.19
N GLU A 405 -28.56 16.16 48.41
CA GLU A 405 -29.96 15.70 48.38
C GLU A 405 -30.39 15.12 49.74
N ASP A 406 -29.51 14.38 50.42
CA ASP A 406 -29.75 13.85 51.76
C ASP A 406 -29.79 14.96 52.84
N GLU A 407 -28.92 15.97 52.75
CA GLU A 407 -28.96 17.16 53.61
C GLU A 407 -30.23 17.98 53.37
N GLU A 408 -30.62 18.17 52.12
CA GLU A 408 -31.86 18.86 51.75
C GLU A 408 -33.08 18.11 52.30
N ARG A 409 -33.12 16.77 52.17
CA ARG A 409 -34.15 15.94 52.81
C ARG A 409 -34.17 16.09 54.33
N ARG A 410 -33.01 16.12 54.99
CA ARG A 410 -32.96 16.32 56.45
C ARG A 410 -33.51 17.68 56.85
N LEU A 411 -33.18 18.72 56.09
CA LEU A 411 -33.70 20.08 56.32
C LEU A 411 -35.21 20.14 56.06
N GLU A 412 -35.72 19.46 55.03
CA GLU A 412 -37.16 19.33 54.78
C GLU A 412 -37.86 18.56 55.90
N GLU A 413 -37.31 17.43 56.36
CA GLU A 413 -37.84 16.66 57.49
C GLU A 413 -37.83 17.49 58.78
N GLU A 414 -36.78 18.27 59.03
CA GLU A 414 -36.68 19.17 60.17
C GLU A 414 -37.71 20.30 60.08
N GLN A 415 -37.90 20.90 58.90
CA GLN A 415 -38.96 21.89 58.64
C GLN A 415 -40.36 21.31 58.83
N VAL A 416 -40.60 20.08 58.37
CA VAL A 416 -41.87 19.37 58.58
C VAL A 416 -42.06 19.06 60.07
N SER A 417 -41.01 18.68 60.80
CA SER A 417 -41.08 18.46 62.26
C SER A 417 -41.36 19.77 63.01
N LEU A 418 -40.78 20.88 62.57
CA LEU A 418 -41.01 22.20 63.15
C LEU A 418 -42.42 22.69 62.85
N ALA A 419 -42.91 22.45 61.64
CA ALA A 419 -44.28 22.79 61.23
C ALA A 419 -45.31 21.97 62.02
N THR A 420 -45.09 20.67 62.18
CA THR A 420 -45.95 19.80 62.99
C THR A 420 -45.88 20.15 64.48
N ALA A 421 -44.69 20.44 65.02
CA ALA A 421 -44.54 20.94 66.38
C ALA A 421 -45.23 22.30 66.58
N ALA A 422 -45.19 23.18 65.58
CA ALA A 422 -45.90 24.46 65.60
C ALA A 422 -47.42 24.28 65.54
N GLU A 423 -47.92 23.33 64.74
CA GLU A 423 -49.34 22.98 64.69
C GLU A 423 -49.82 22.36 66.01
N GLU A 424 -49.02 21.47 66.62
CA GLU A 424 -49.31 20.93 67.95
C GLU A 424 -49.28 22.01 69.03
N ALA A 425 -48.34 22.97 68.95
CA ALA A 425 -48.29 24.10 69.86
C ALA A 425 -49.53 25.00 69.69
N GLN A 426 -50.01 25.22 68.46
CA GLN A 426 -51.26 25.92 68.20
C GLN A 426 -52.48 25.16 68.74
N LYS A 427 -52.54 23.83 68.58
CA LYS A 427 -53.60 23.00 69.16
C LYS A 427 -53.60 23.09 70.68
N ARG A 428 -52.44 22.98 71.33
CA ARG A 428 -52.31 23.13 72.79
C ARG A 428 -52.67 24.54 73.26
N ALA A 429 -52.33 25.58 72.48
CA ALA A 429 -52.72 26.94 72.78
C ALA A 429 -54.25 27.13 72.67
N ALA A 430 -54.87 26.59 71.63
CA ALA A 430 -56.32 26.60 71.45
C ALA A 430 -57.06 25.80 72.54
N GLU A 431 -56.54 24.63 72.93
CA GLU A 431 -57.06 23.83 74.05
C GLU A 431 -56.92 24.59 75.38
N ALA A 432 -55.78 25.23 75.62
CA ALA A 432 -55.58 26.05 76.82
C ALA A 432 -56.52 27.27 76.85
N GLU A 433 -56.80 27.87 75.70
CA GLU A 433 -57.77 28.96 75.57
C GLU A 433 -59.20 28.47 75.80
N ALA A 434 -59.58 27.31 75.24
CA ALA A 434 -60.86 26.67 75.50
C ALA A 434 -61.04 26.31 76.98
N GLN A 435 -60.00 25.79 77.64
CA GLN A 435 -60.02 25.53 79.09
C GLN A 435 -60.17 26.82 79.90
N ARG A 436 -59.51 27.92 79.50
CA ARG A 436 -59.71 29.23 80.15
C ARG A 436 -61.14 29.73 80.01
N GLN A 437 -61.75 29.58 78.83
CA GLN A 437 -63.15 29.92 78.61
C GLN A 437 -64.10 29.04 79.45
N GLU A 438 -63.82 27.75 79.57
CA GLU A 438 -64.61 26.84 80.41
C GLU A 438 -64.46 27.18 81.91
N ILE A 439 -63.25 27.51 82.37
CA ILE A 439 -63.03 28.00 83.74
C ILE A 439 -63.79 29.30 83.99
N GLN A 440 -63.79 30.25 83.04
CA GLN A 440 -64.57 31.48 83.16
C GLN A 440 -66.07 31.21 83.21
N ARG A 441 -66.57 30.27 82.40
CA ARG A 441 -67.96 29.84 82.44
C ARG A 441 -68.34 29.22 83.78
N ARG A 442 -67.52 28.29 84.30
CA ARG A 442 -67.74 27.69 85.63
C ARG A 442 -67.63 28.72 86.75
N LYS A 443 -66.75 29.71 86.62
CA LYS A 443 -66.65 30.81 87.58
C LYS A 443 -67.92 31.65 87.60
N LYS A 444 -68.49 31.94 86.42
CA LYS A 444 -69.79 32.62 86.30
C LYS A 444 -70.94 31.78 86.87
N GLU A 445 -70.97 30.48 86.57
CA GLU A 445 -71.95 29.55 87.15
C GLU A 445 -71.83 29.47 88.69
N LEU A 446 -70.62 29.56 89.24
CA LEU A 446 -70.40 29.63 90.69
C LEU A 446 -70.86 30.97 91.28
N GLU A 447 -70.61 32.10 90.61
CA GLU A 447 -71.13 33.41 91.01
C GLU A 447 -72.66 33.42 91.00
N ASP A 448 -73.30 32.87 89.95
CA ASP A 448 -74.76 32.75 89.84
C ASP A 448 -75.34 31.83 90.96
N LEU A 449 -74.62 30.76 91.33
CA LEU A 449 -75.01 29.86 92.42
C LEU A 449 -74.81 30.50 93.80
N GLU A 450 -73.79 31.33 93.97
CA GLU A 450 -73.55 32.10 95.20
C GLU A 450 -74.63 33.17 95.38
N GLU A 451 -75.01 33.87 94.32
CA GLU A 451 -76.14 34.81 94.31
C GLU A 451 -77.46 34.09 94.62
N ALA A 452 -77.71 32.92 94.02
CA ALA A 452 -78.90 32.11 94.33
C ALA A 452 -78.91 31.61 95.79
N ARG A 453 -77.74 31.30 96.36
CA ARG A 453 -77.59 30.93 97.77
C ARG A 453 -77.87 32.11 98.69
N ASP A 454 -77.37 33.30 98.36
CA ASP A 454 -77.62 34.52 99.13
C ASP A 454 -79.09 34.93 99.06
N ASP A 455 -79.74 34.78 97.90
CA ASP A 455 -81.18 34.97 97.76
C ASP A 455 -81.99 33.93 98.55
N ALA A 456 -81.56 32.66 98.55
CA ALA A 456 -82.18 31.63 99.39
C ALA A 456 -81.99 31.91 100.90
N ALA A 457 -80.83 32.46 101.28
CA ALA A 457 -80.57 32.89 102.66
C ALA A 457 -81.45 34.08 103.06
N ARG A 458 -81.64 35.06 102.18
CA ARG A 458 -82.58 36.18 102.38
C ARG A 458 -84.01 35.69 102.54
N ARG A 459 -84.50 34.82 101.63
CA ARG A 459 -85.83 34.20 101.74
C ARG A 459 -85.99 33.39 103.02
N SER A 460 -84.95 32.66 103.44
CA SER A 460 -84.97 31.94 104.72
C SER A 460 -85.00 32.87 105.93
N GLN A 461 -84.43 34.07 105.82
CA GLN A 461 -84.42 35.06 106.89
C GLN A 461 -85.78 35.78 106.95
N GLU A 462 -86.37 36.12 105.82
CA GLU A 462 -87.74 36.63 105.69
C GLU A 462 -88.76 35.65 106.27
N LEU A 463 -88.63 34.34 105.96
CA LEU A 463 -89.51 33.30 106.50
C LEU A 463 -89.40 33.15 108.03
N ARG A 464 -88.19 33.36 108.58
CA ARG A 464 -87.97 33.37 110.03
C ARG A 464 -88.54 34.63 110.69
N GLU A 465 -88.53 35.76 110.00
CA GLU A 465 -89.18 36.98 110.47
C GLU A 465 -90.71 36.87 110.40
N GLU A 466 -91.27 36.28 109.34
CA GLU A 466 -92.71 35.97 109.26
C GLU A 466 -93.13 35.01 110.37
N GLN A 467 -92.37 33.95 110.64
CA GLN A 467 -92.65 33.05 111.76
C GLN A 467 -92.57 33.75 113.13
N ARG A 468 -91.64 34.71 113.30
CA ARG A 468 -91.59 35.53 114.52
C ARG A 468 -92.80 36.45 114.63
N GLN A 469 -93.28 37.00 113.53
CA GLN A 469 -94.48 37.83 113.50
C GLN A 469 -95.75 37.00 113.75
N GLU A 470 -95.85 35.77 113.24
CA GLU A 470 -96.94 34.85 113.57
C GLU A 470 -96.94 34.45 115.03
N VAL A 471 -95.77 34.14 115.61
CA VAL A 471 -95.64 33.84 117.05
C VAL A 471 -96.04 35.06 117.88
N ALA A 472 -95.62 36.27 117.50
CA ALA A 472 -96.03 37.50 118.17
C ALA A 472 -97.55 37.74 118.10
N ARG A 473 -98.19 37.50 116.94
CA ARG A 473 -99.65 37.60 116.78
C ARG A 473 -100.39 36.54 117.60
N ALA A 474 -99.86 35.32 117.67
CA ALA A 474 -100.42 34.24 118.49
C ALA A 474 -100.28 34.51 119.99
N GLU A 475 -99.19 35.18 120.41
CA GLU A 475 -99.02 35.67 121.78
C GLU A 475 -99.97 36.84 122.09
N GLU A 476 -100.16 37.78 121.16
CA GLU A 476 -101.15 38.86 121.29
C GLU A 476 -102.58 38.31 121.40
N GLU A 477 -102.97 37.32 120.59
CA GLU A 477 -104.25 36.63 120.71
C GLU A 477 -104.39 35.88 122.04
N ARG A 478 -103.32 35.25 122.54
CA ARG A 478 -103.31 34.62 123.87
C ARG A 478 -103.50 35.64 124.99
N THR A 479 -102.86 36.81 124.91
CA THR A 479 -103.09 37.89 125.89
C THR A 479 -104.50 38.44 125.79
N ARG A 480 -105.07 38.55 124.59
CA ARG A 480 -106.44 39.01 124.38
C ARG A 480 -107.47 38.02 124.96
N LEU A 481 -107.27 36.72 124.74
CA LEU A 481 -108.10 35.66 125.31
C LEU A 481 -107.93 35.53 126.84
N ALA A 482 -106.75 35.83 127.37
CA ALA A 482 -106.52 35.89 128.81
C ALA A 482 -107.20 37.12 129.45
N GLU A 483 -107.21 38.27 128.78
CA GLU A 483 -107.96 39.47 129.21
C GLU A 483 -109.48 39.27 129.13
N GLU A 484 -109.97 38.54 128.12
CA GLU A 484 -111.39 38.21 127.97
C GLU A 484 -111.87 37.21 129.04
N ALA A 485 -110.99 36.30 129.48
CA ALA A 485 -111.28 35.37 130.58
C ALA A 485 -111.34 36.06 131.96
N VAL A 486 -110.57 37.13 132.19
CA VAL A 486 -110.57 37.91 133.44
C VAL A 486 -111.78 38.85 133.55
N LEU A 487 -112.45 39.16 132.45
CA LEU A 487 -113.70 39.95 132.44
C LEU A 487 -114.97 39.10 132.63
N GLN A 488 -114.86 37.77 132.66
CA GLN A 488 -115.98 36.84 132.88
C GLN A 488 -116.05 36.24 134.30
N GLU A 489 -115.06 36.50 135.16
CA GLU A 489 -115.09 36.30 136.63
C GLU A 489 -115.42 37.60 137.35
#